data_AF-A0A7V2XGN7-F1
#
_entry.id   AF-A0A7V2XGN7-F1
#
_cell.length_a   1.000
_cell.length_b   1.000
_cell.length_c   1.000
_cell.angle_alpha   90.00
_cell.angle_beta   90.00
_cell.angle_gamma   90.00
#
_symmetry.space_group_name_H-M   'P 1'
#
loop_
_entity.id
_entity.type
_entity.pdbx_description
1 polymer ?
#
loop_
_entity_poly.entity_id
_entity_poly.type
_entity_poly.pdbx_seq_one_letter_code
_entity_poly.pdbx_strand_id
1 'polypeptide(L)'
;MSVQTLILDGKRYAVLEATEYRRLRALANAAEGEFPPLPKPDECGNYPAIEYARASLARKIIRQRRAAGLTQADLARRAGIRPETLNSIERGKATPNIATVEKIARVIEQAQANADLE
;
A
#
# COMPACT_ATOMS: atom_id res chain seq x y z
N MET A 1 24.67 -3.04 -1.39
CA MET A 1 24.58 -4.39 -0.79
C MET A 1 24.87 -5.40 -1.90
N SER A 2 25.98 -6.13 -1.83
CA SER A 2 26.18 -7.29 -2.72
C SER A 2 25.36 -8.44 -2.15
N VAL A 3 24.24 -8.77 -2.80
CA VAL A 3 23.42 -9.90 -2.39
C VAL A 3 24.06 -11.16 -2.98
N GLN A 4 24.55 -12.05 -2.12
CA GLN A 4 24.96 -13.38 -2.56
C GLN A 4 23.71 -14.18 -2.94
N THR A 5 23.74 -14.84 -4.09
CA THR A 5 22.67 -15.73 -4.52
C THR A 5 23.13 -17.19 -4.44
N LEU A 6 22.23 -18.06 -4.01
CA LEU A 6 22.45 -19.51 -3.94
C LEU A 6 21.30 -20.26 -4.61
N ILE A 7 21.60 -21.40 -5.23
CA ILE A 7 20.60 -22.25 -5.88
C ILE A 7 20.38 -23.47 -4.97
N LEU A 8 19.15 -23.66 -4.50
CA LEU A 8 18.73 -24.83 -3.70
C LEU A 8 17.48 -25.42 -4.36
N ASP A 9 17.47 -26.73 -4.58
CA ASP A 9 16.35 -27.46 -5.21
C ASP A 9 15.88 -26.80 -6.53
N GLY A 10 16.82 -26.31 -7.33
CA GLY A 10 16.55 -25.61 -8.58
C GLY A 10 15.97 -24.19 -8.44
N LYS A 11 15.75 -23.70 -7.23
CA LYS A 11 15.24 -22.34 -6.95
C LYS A 11 16.39 -21.40 -6.56
N ARG A 12 16.32 -20.15 -7.03
CA ARG A 12 17.32 -19.12 -6.73
C ARG A 12 16.91 -18.34 -5.49
N TYR A 13 17.77 -18.36 -4.47
CA TYR A 13 17.60 -17.62 -3.23
C TYR A 13 18.59 -16.47 -3.15
N ALA A 14 18.15 -15.35 -2.59
CA ALA A 14 19.00 -14.27 -2.13
C ALA A 14 19.33 -14.49 -0.64
N VAL A 15 20.61 -14.49 -0.28
CA VAL A 15 21.05 -14.65 1.11
C VAL A 15 20.95 -13.32 1.82
N LEU A 16 20.31 -13.33 2.98
CA LEU A 16 20.21 -12.19 3.88
C LEU A 16 20.72 -12.62 5.27
N GLU A 17 21.42 -11.71 5.94
CA GLU A 17 21.84 -11.93 7.32
C GLU A 17 20.61 -12.08 8.23
N ALA A 18 20.70 -12.96 9.24
CA ALA A 18 19.55 -13.38 10.04
C ALA A 18 18.91 -12.23 10.84
N THR A 19 19.71 -11.31 11.40
CA THR A 19 19.18 -10.12 12.09
C THR A 19 18.47 -9.17 11.13
N GLU A 20 19.00 -8.98 9.92
CA GLU A 20 18.35 -8.15 8.90
C GLU A 20 17.03 -8.77 8.41
N TYR A 21 16.98 -10.11 8.21
CA TYR A 21 15.71 -10.79 7.91
C TYR A 21 14.65 -10.56 8.99
N ARG A 22 15.01 -10.72 10.27
CA ARG A 22 14.09 -10.49 11.39
C ARG A 22 13.59 -9.05 11.42
N ARG A 23 14.48 -8.08 11.18
CA ARG A 23 14.12 -6.65 11.11
C ARG A 23 13.13 -6.38 9.98
N LEU A 24 13.42 -6.82 8.76
CA LEU A 24 12.54 -6.63 7.61
C LEU A 24 11.18 -7.32 7.81
N ARG A 25 11.18 -8.53 8.38
CA ARG A 25 9.95 -9.25 8.72
C ARG A 25 9.13 -8.52 9.78
N ALA A 26 9.75 -7.96 10.82
CA ALA A 26 9.04 -7.18 11.84
C ALA A 26 8.40 -5.92 11.24
N LEU A 27 9.12 -5.20 10.37
CA LEU A 27 8.60 -4.05 9.63
C LEU A 27 7.43 -4.43 8.72
N ALA A 28 7.46 -5.61 8.11
CA ALA A 28 6.37 -6.11 7.26
C ALA A 28 5.14 -6.55 8.07
N ASN A 29 5.35 -7.29 9.17
CA ASN A 29 4.28 -7.87 9.99
C ASN A 29 3.49 -6.83 10.79
N ALA A 30 4.09 -5.69 11.15
CA ALA A 30 3.37 -4.58 11.80
C ALA A 30 2.18 -4.06 10.95
N ALA A 31 2.12 -4.43 9.67
CA ALA A 31 1.06 -4.06 8.74
C ALA A 31 0.15 -5.25 8.33
N GLU A 32 0.33 -6.45 8.86
CA GLU A 32 -0.49 -7.61 8.48
C GLU A 32 -1.92 -7.53 9.05
N GLY A 33 -2.93 -7.73 8.20
CA GLY A 33 -4.35 -7.75 8.58
C GLY A 33 -5.12 -6.45 8.42
N GLU A 34 -4.44 -5.29 8.37
CA GLU A 34 -5.12 -3.98 8.25
C GLU A 34 -5.34 -3.50 6.82
N PHE A 35 -4.67 -4.13 5.86
CA PHE A 35 -4.62 -3.70 4.46
C PHE A 35 -5.01 -4.82 3.50
N PRO A 36 -5.47 -4.49 2.27
CA PRO A 36 -5.65 -5.50 1.25
C PRO A 36 -4.33 -6.26 1.02
N PRO A 37 -4.37 -7.60 0.87
CA PRO A 37 -3.18 -8.40 0.62
C PRO A 37 -2.55 -7.99 -0.71
N LEU A 38 -1.22 -8.10 -0.80
CA LEU A 38 -0.54 -8.01 -2.09
C LEU A 38 -0.79 -9.30 -2.88
N PRO A 39 -0.82 -9.25 -4.22
CA PRO A 39 -0.90 -10.46 -5.03
C PRO A 39 0.31 -11.37 -4.76
N LYS A 40 0.16 -12.67 -5.03
CA LYS A 40 1.29 -13.60 -4.94
C LYS A 40 2.24 -13.35 -6.11
N PRO A 41 3.56 -13.38 -5.88
CA PRO A 41 4.51 -13.32 -6.98
C PRO A 41 4.48 -14.62 -7.79
N ASP A 42 4.93 -14.54 -9.04
CA ASP A 42 5.18 -15.69 -9.89
C ASP A 42 6.45 -16.47 -9.45
N GLU A 43 6.79 -17.53 -10.19
CA GLU A 43 7.96 -18.37 -9.91
C GLU A 43 9.28 -17.60 -9.98
N CYS A 44 9.33 -16.49 -10.73
CA CYS A 44 10.49 -15.63 -10.86
C CYS A 44 10.54 -14.53 -9.79
N GLY A 45 9.52 -14.44 -8.93
CA GLY A 45 9.42 -13.40 -7.91
C GLY A 45 8.79 -12.10 -8.41
N ASN A 46 8.25 -12.05 -9.63
CA ASN A 46 7.59 -10.86 -10.15
C ASN A 46 6.13 -10.81 -9.69
N TYR A 47 5.63 -9.61 -9.44
CA TYR A 47 4.22 -9.43 -9.11
C TYR A 47 3.41 -9.05 -10.36
N PRO A 48 2.14 -9.50 -10.47
CA PRO A 48 1.22 -8.96 -11.47
C PRO A 48 1.07 -7.45 -11.27
N ALA A 49 1.61 -6.67 -12.21
CA ALA A 49 1.83 -5.23 -12.03
C ALA A 49 0.56 -4.46 -11.68
N ILE A 50 -0.55 -4.78 -12.35
CA ILE A 50 -1.85 -4.11 -12.15
C ILE A 50 -2.41 -4.38 -10.75
N GLU A 51 -2.41 -5.65 -10.33
CA GLU A 51 -2.94 -6.06 -9.02
C GLU A 51 -2.08 -5.51 -7.88
N TYR A 52 -0.76 -5.53 -8.07
CA TYR A 52 0.18 -4.95 -7.13
C TYR A 52 -0.04 -3.45 -7.01
N ALA A 53 -0.18 -2.73 -8.13
CA ALA A 53 -0.44 -1.30 -8.14
C ALA A 53 -1.74 -0.95 -7.40
N ARG A 54 -2.82 -1.71 -7.62
CA ARG A 54 -4.11 -1.54 -6.90
C ARG A 54 -3.95 -1.71 -5.40
N ALA A 55 -3.36 -2.83 -4.96
CA ALA A 55 -3.18 -3.13 -3.54
C ALA A 55 -2.22 -2.14 -2.87
N SER A 56 -1.15 -1.74 -3.58
CA SER A 56 -0.18 -0.76 -3.09
C SER A 56 -0.78 0.63 -2.97
N LEU A 57 -1.57 1.08 -3.96
CA LEU A 57 -2.31 2.34 -3.90
C LEU A 57 -3.30 2.36 -2.73
N ALA A 58 -4.10 1.29 -2.60
CA ALA A 58 -5.05 1.13 -1.50
C ALA A 58 -4.36 1.24 -0.12
N ARG A 59 -3.24 0.53 0.05
CA ARG A 59 -2.40 0.59 1.26
C ARG A 59 -1.89 2.00 1.57
N LYS A 60 -1.52 2.78 0.55
CA LYS A 60 -1.05 4.16 0.73
C LYS A 60 -2.20 5.08 1.17
N ILE A 61 -3.34 4.99 0.49
CA ILE A 61 -4.54 5.78 0.82
C ILE A 61 -5.00 5.50 2.26
N ILE A 62 -5.14 4.22 2.65
CA ILE A 62 -5.58 3.86 4.02
C ILE A 62 -4.63 4.43 5.07
N ARG A 63 -3.31 4.29 4.87
CA ARG A 63 -2.31 4.79 5.83
C ARG A 63 -2.39 6.30 5.99
N GLN A 64 -2.34 7.03 4.89
CA GLN A 64 -2.33 8.49 4.92
C GLN A 64 -3.67 9.06 5.42
N ARG A 65 -4.79 8.46 5.00
CA ARG A 65 -6.13 8.83 5.49
C ARG A 65 -6.24 8.68 7.01
N ARG A 66 -5.80 7.54 7.55
CA ARG A 66 -5.82 7.29 9.00
C ARG A 66 -4.87 8.23 9.76
N ALA A 67 -3.67 8.47 9.23
CA ALA A 67 -2.73 9.42 9.80
C ALA A 67 -3.30 10.85 9.84
N ALA A 68 -4.11 11.22 8.85
CA ALA A 68 -4.83 12.50 8.82
C ALA A 68 -6.15 12.51 9.64
N GLY A 69 -6.43 11.45 10.42
CA GLY A 69 -7.65 11.35 11.24
C GLY A 69 -8.96 11.25 10.44
N LEU A 70 -8.90 10.98 9.13
CA LEU A 70 -10.08 10.98 8.27
C LEU A 70 -10.80 9.63 8.27
N THR A 71 -12.12 9.65 8.39
CA THR A 71 -12.93 8.47 8.04
C THR A 71 -12.97 8.29 6.51
N GLN A 72 -13.33 7.09 6.06
CA GLN A 72 -13.53 6.84 4.64
C GLN A 72 -14.63 7.75 4.06
N ALA A 73 -15.73 7.93 4.80
CA ALA A 73 -16.81 8.83 4.38
C ALA A 73 -16.33 10.29 4.26
N ASP A 74 -15.49 10.75 5.18
CA ASP A 74 -14.94 12.11 5.14
C ASP A 74 -14.03 12.33 3.94
N LEU A 75 -13.10 11.40 3.69
CA LEU A 75 -12.21 11.50 2.54
C LEU A 75 -13.02 11.50 1.23
N ALA A 76 -13.99 10.59 1.09
CA ALA A 76 -14.81 10.51 -0.12
C ALA A 76 -15.61 11.80 -0.34
N ARG A 77 -16.27 12.31 0.71
CA ARG A 77 -17.05 13.55 0.67
C ARG A 77 -16.19 14.75 0.27
N ARG A 78 -15.04 14.93 0.93
CA ARG A 78 -14.11 16.05 0.63
C ARG A 78 -13.49 15.94 -0.76
N ALA A 79 -13.24 14.72 -1.24
CA ALA A 79 -12.71 14.47 -2.58
C ALA A 79 -13.78 14.55 -3.69
N GLY A 80 -15.06 14.71 -3.34
CA GLY A 80 -16.16 14.76 -4.30
C GLY A 80 -16.35 13.43 -5.05
N ILE A 81 -16.15 12.30 -4.36
CA ILE A 81 -16.39 10.96 -4.90
C ILE A 81 -17.37 10.19 -4.01
N ARG A 82 -17.99 9.15 -4.58
CA ARG A 82 -18.91 8.29 -3.83
C ARG A 82 -18.15 7.48 -2.76
N PRO A 83 -18.66 7.34 -1.52
CA PRO A 83 -18.04 6.50 -0.49
C PRO A 83 -17.80 5.05 -0.94
N GLU A 84 -18.68 4.51 -1.78
CA GLU A 84 -18.55 3.17 -2.38
C GLU A 84 -17.36 3.10 -3.34
N THR A 85 -17.09 4.17 -4.09
CA THR A 85 -15.91 4.26 -4.95
C THR A 85 -14.64 4.20 -4.11
N LEU A 86 -14.56 5.00 -3.04
CA LEU A 86 -13.41 4.95 -2.14
C LEU A 86 -13.28 3.58 -1.46
N ASN A 87 -14.39 2.94 -1.08
CA ASN A 87 -14.38 1.58 -0.52
C ASN A 87 -13.76 0.59 -1.50
N SER A 88 -14.19 0.63 -2.75
CA SER A 88 -13.69 -0.26 -3.80
C SER A 88 -12.19 -0.04 -4.06
N ILE A 89 -11.73 1.22 -4.02
CA ILE A 89 -10.31 1.58 -4.12
C ILE A 89 -9.53 1.04 -2.92
N GLU A 90 -9.96 1.30 -1.67
CA GLU A 90 -9.27 0.86 -0.46
C GLU A 90 -9.24 -0.66 -0.28
N ARG A 91 -10.16 -1.39 -0.91
CA ARG A 91 -10.12 -2.86 -0.97
C ARG A 91 -9.32 -3.41 -2.16
N GLY A 92 -8.69 -2.55 -2.96
CA GLY A 92 -7.92 -2.94 -4.13
C GLY A 92 -8.75 -3.52 -5.29
N LYS A 93 -10.07 -3.28 -5.30
CA LYS A 93 -11.00 -3.83 -6.30
C LYS A 93 -11.20 -2.94 -7.52
N ALA A 94 -11.05 -1.63 -7.36
CA ALA A 94 -11.16 -0.66 -8.44
C ALA A 94 -9.79 -0.13 -8.88
N THR A 95 -9.68 0.20 -10.17
CA THR A 95 -8.58 1.04 -10.68
C THR A 95 -9.12 2.45 -10.85
N PRO A 96 -8.80 3.39 -9.94
CA PRO A 96 -9.21 4.77 -10.14
C PRO A 96 -8.48 5.37 -11.34
N ASN A 97 -9.11 6.33 -12.01
CA ASN A 97 -8.40 7.17 -12.97
C ASN A 97 -7.50 8.20 -12.24
N ILE A 98 -6.60 8.82 -12.99
CA ILE A 98 -5.63 9.79 -12.45
C ILE A 98 -6.34 10.93 -11.72
N ALA A 99 -7.40 11.50 -12.33
CA ALA A 99 -8.16 12.58 -11.72
C ALA A 99 -8.77 12.22 -10.35
N THR A 100 -9.19 10.96 -10.15
CA THR A 100 -9.70 10.48 -8.86
C THR A 100 -8.57 10.37 -7.83
N VAL A 101 -7.40 9.88 -8.25
CA VAL A 101 -6.21 9.79 -7.39
C VAL A 101 -5.77 11.19 -6.94
N GLU A 102 -5.72 12.16 -7.84
CA GLU A 102 -5.36 13.55 -7.53
C GLU A 102 -6.34 14.21 -6.54
N LYS A 103 -7.65 13.99 -6.71
CA LYS A 103 -8.66 14.48 -5.75
C LYS A 103 -8.46 13.92 -4.36
N ILE A 104 -8.20 12.60 -4.26
CA ILE A 104 -7.92 11.93 -2.99
C ILE A 104 -6.64 12.48 -2.35
N ALA A 105 -5.55 12.57 -3.13
CA ALA A 105 -4.26 13.04 -2.65
C ALA A 105 -4.34 14.48 -2.11
N ARG A 106 -4.97 15.39 -2.86
CA ARG A 106 -5.16 16.78 -2.44
C ARG A 106 -5.85 16.92 -1.09
N VAL A 107 -6.90 16.14 -0.85
CA VAL A 107 -7.64 16.18 0.43
C VAL A 107 -6.78 15.67 1.59
N ILE A 108 -6.02 14.61 1.35
CA ILE A 108 -5.10 14.05 2.34
C ILE A 108 -4.02 15.08 2.69
N GLU A 109 -3.38 15.69 1.69
CA GLU A 109 -2.35 16.71 1.87
C GLU A 109 -2.88 17.92 2.66
N GLN A 110 -4.07 18.40 2.32
CA GLN A 110 -4.73 19.49 3.06
C GLN A 110 -5.03 19.12 4.52
N ALA A 111 -5.49 17.89 4.76
CA ALA A 111 -5.78 17.44 6.12
C ALA A 111 -4.52 17.28 6.97
N GLN A 112 -3.41 16.82 6.37
CA GLN A 112 -2.12 16.72 7.04
C GLN A 112 -1.53 18.10 7.35
N ALA A 113 -1.55 19.03 6.38
CA ALA A 113 -1.06 20.38 6.58
C ALA A 113 -1.78 21.13 7.72
N ASN A 114 -3.07 20.87 7.90
CA ASN A 114 -3.84 21.46 9.00
C ASN A 114 -3.49 20.83 10.36
N ALA A 115 -3.11 19.55 10.39
CA ALA A 115 -2.73 18.85 11.61
C ALA A 115 -1.34 19.27 12.11
N ASP A 116 -0.44 19.72 11.22
CA ASP A 116 0.89 20.20 11.58
C ASP A 116 0.90 21.65 12.12
N LEU A 117 -0.23 22.35 12.03
CA LEU A 117 -0.40 23.75 12.49
C LEU A 117 -1.05 23.87 13.88
N GLU A 118 -1.52 22.76 14.45
CA GLU A 118 -2.11 22.65 15.79
C GLU A 118 -1.11 22.06 16.80
#